data_AF-A0A7S2IZC1-F1
#
_entry.id   AF-A0A7S2IZC1-F1
#
_cell.length_a   1.000
_cell.length_b   1.000
_cell.length_c   1.000
_cell.angle_alpha   90.00
_cell.angle_beta   90.00
_cell.angle_gamma   90.00
#
_symmetry.space_group_name_H-M   'P 1'
#
loop_
_entity.id
_entity.type
_entity.pdbx_description
1 polymer ?
#
loop_
_entity_poly.entity_id
_entity_poly.type
_entity_poly.pdbx_seq_one_letter_code
_entity_poly.pdbx_strand_id
1 'polypeptide(L)'
;EEMDADLKRAIEESLRISNAQQEAALAMPGARIEAGVVIPPDVGDSSPLSALETEYANGSRGELWAAKLRMLERRYSAMRRVRGDGNCFYRSLWMGYMERLCGLSGDEQKRFWAETVPHCTA
;
A
#
# COMPACT_ATOMS: atom_id res chain seq x y z
N GLU A 1 -18.88 34.60 -14.70
CA GLU A 1 -18.11 34.94 -13.49
C GLU A 1 -18.18 33.83 -12.44
N GLU A 2 -19.37 33.30 -12.10
CA GLU A 2 -19.52 32.21 -11.11
C GLU A 2 -18.84 30.89 -11.55
N MET A 3 -19.00 30.48 -12.81
CA MET A 3 -18.34 29.29 -13.38
C MET A 3 -16.80 29.38 -13.42
N ASP A 4 -16.24 30.60 -13.45
CA ASP A 4 -14.79 30.83 -13.38
C ASP A 4 -14.28 30.74 -11.94
N ALA A 5 -15.09 31.17 -10.96
CA ALA A 5 -14.78 31.04 -9.54
C ALA A 5 -14.84 29.56 -9.08
N ASP A 6 -15.82 28.79 -9.55
CA ASP A 6 -15.91 27.36 -9.27
C ASP A 6 -14.75 26.57 -9.89
N LEU A 7 -14.37 26.89 -11.14
CA LEU A 7 -13.21 26.29 -11.78
C LEU A 7 -11.91 26.60 -11.02
N LYS A 8 -11.72 27.85 -10.60
CA LYS A 8 -10.57 28.25 -9.77
C LYS A 8 -10.53 27.47 -8.45
N ARG A 9 -11.68 27.34 -7.78
CA ARG A 9 -11.79 26.57 -6.54
C ARG A 9 -11.45 25.09 -6.75
N ALA A 10 -11.96 24.48 -7.82
CA ALA A 10 -11.67 23.09 -8.16
C ALA A 10 -10.18 22.86 -8.47
N ILE A 11 -9.54 23.80 -9.17
CA ILE A 11 -8.08 23.74 -9.44
C ILE A 11 -7.29 23.85 -8.14
N GLU A 12 -7.63 24.82 -7.28
CA GLU A 12 -6.97 25.02 -5.99
C GLU A 12 -7.10 23.78 -5.09
N GLU A 13 -8.29 23.18 -5.05
CA GLU A 13 -8.54 21.95 -4.30
C GLU A 13 -7.77 20.75 -4.87
N SER A 14 -7.72 20.61 -6.20
CA SER A 14 -6.94 19.56 -6.87
C SER A 14 -5.44 19.68 -6.57
N LEU A 15 -4.90 20.89 -6.63
CA LEU A 15 -3.50 21.16 -6.28
C LEU A 15 -3.21 20.86 -4.82
N ARG A 16 -4.12 21.24 -3.91
CA ARG A 16 -4.00 20.93 -2.48
C ARG A 16 -3.97 19.42 -2.23
N ILE A 17 -4.86 18.66 -2.88
CA ILE A 17 -4.89 17.19 -2.76
C ILE A 17 -3.59 16.58 -3.29
N SER A 18 -3.12 17.05 -4.46
CA SER A 18 -1.88 16.54 -5.07
C SER A 18 -0.66 16.81 -4.18
N ASN A 19 -0.54 18.01 -3.62
CA ASN A 19 0.56 18.35 -2.71
C ASN A 19 0.53 17.48 -1.44
N ALA A 20 -0.64 17.31 -0.82
CA ALA A 20 -0.79 16.45 0.36
C ALA A 20 -0.41 14.98 0.07
N GLN A 21 -0.74 14.48 -1.13
CA GLN A 21 -0.32 13.14 -1.56
C GLN A 21 1.20 13.03 -1.73
N GLN A 22 1.86 14.05 -2.29
CA GLN A 22 3.32 14.07 -2.43
C GLN A 22 4.03 14.17 -1.08
N GLU A 23 3.53 14.98 -0.15
CA GLU A 23 4.05 15.07 1.21
C GLU A 23 3.93 13.74 1.96
N ALA A 24 2.76 13.09 1.88
CA ALA A 24 2.54 11.78 2.47
C ALA A 24 3.44 10.70 1.85
N ALA A 25 3.65 10.73 0.53
CA ALA A 25 4.58 9.84 -0.15
C ALA A 25 6.03 10.08 0.28
N LEU A 26 6.43 11.34 0.52
CA LEU A 26 7.79 11.70 0.92
C LEU A 26 8.12 11.23 2.33
N ALA A 27 7.11 11.21 3.20
CA ALA A 27 7.22 10.70 4.57
C ALA A 27 7.39 9.17 4.63
N MET A 28 7.15 8.43 3.53
CA MET A 28 7.33 6.99 3.51
C MET A 28 8.82 6.60 3.47
N PRO A 29 9.28 5.72 4.37
CA PRO A 29 10.62 5.14 4.28
C PRO A 29 10.87 4.51 2.90
N GLY A 30 11.99 4.87 2.26
CA GLY A 30 12.35 4.34 0.94
C GLY A 30 11.69 5.06 -0.25
N ALA A 31 10.95 6.16 -0.03
CA ALA A 31 10.50 7.04 -1.11
C ALA A 31 11.69 7.69 -1.83
N ARG A 32 11.51 7.98 -3.12
CA ARG A 32 12.54 8.58 -3.99
C ARG A 32 11.94 9.78 -4.72
N ILE A 33 12.78 10.67 -5.23
CA ILE A 33 12.34 11.77 -6.09
C ILE A 33 12.87 11.49 -7.49
N GLU A 34 11.95 11.37 -8.45
CA GLU A 34 12.28 11.18 -9.87
C GLU A 34 11.57 12.26 -10.69
N ALA A 35 12.33 13.00 -11.51
CA ALA A 35 11.81 14.10 -12.32
C ALA A 35 10.93 15.11 -11.54
N GLY A 36 11.26 15.38 -10.27
CA GLY A 36 10.52 16.30 -9.41
C GLY A 36 9.23 15.72 -8.80
N VAL A 37 8.97 14.43 -8.99
CA VAL A 37 7.81 13.71 -8.42
C VAL A 37 8.30 12.78 -7.32
N VAL A 38 7.61 12.79 -6.19
CA VAL A 38 7.85 11.84 -5.11
C VAL A 38 7.24 10.49 -5.47
N ILE A 39 8.08 9.47 -5.54
CA ILE A 39 7.70 8.09 -5.84
C ILE A 39 7.78 7.27 -4.55
N PRO A 40 6.64 6.77 -4.03
CA PRO A 40 6.64 5.90 -2.85
C PRO A 40 7.26 4.54 -3.20
N PRO A 41 7.79 3.81 -2.20
CA PRO A 41 8.33 2.48 -2.42
C PRO A 41 7.28 1.52 -2.98
N ASP A 42 7.73 0.58 -3.80
CA ASP A 42 6.88 -0.48 -4.36
C ASP A 42 6.16 -1.30 -3.28
N VAL A 43 6.90 -1.64 -2.23
CA VAL A 43 6.42 -2.34 -1.03
C VAL A 43 7.05 -1.67 0.18
N GLY A 44 6.23 -1.20 1.10
CA GLY A 44 6.67 -0.58 2.35
C GLY A 44 7.07 -1.60 3.42
N ASP A 45 7.60 -1.06 4.51
CA ASP A 45 7.93 -1.85 5.69
C ASP A 45 6.68 -2.42 6.37
N SER A 46 6.91 -3.43 7.21
CA SER A 46 5.85 -3.99 8.06
C SER A 46 5.50 -2.99 9.15
N SER A 47 4.23 -2.61 9.24
CA SER A 47 3.70 -1.69 10.25
C SER A 47 2.49 -2.29 10.96
N PRO A 48 2.24 -1.94 12.23
CA PRO A 48 1.02 -2.36 12.92
C PRO A 48 -0.23 -1.79 12.21
N LEU A 49 -1.36 -2.49 12.36
CA LEU A 49 -2.64 -2.05 11.78
C LEU A 49 -3.13 -0.74 12.41
N SER A 50 -2.79 -0.47 13.67
CA SER A 50 -3.10 0.80 14.36
C SER A 50 -2.57 2.04 13.66
N ALA A 51 -1.55 1.91 12.80
CA ALA A 51 -1.09 3.01 11.94
C ALA A 51 -2.17 3.54 10.97
N LEU A 52 -3.25 2.78 10.75
CA LEU A 52 -4.41 3.20 9.96
C LEU A 52 -5.40 4.07 10.75
N GLU A 53 -5.38 4.05 12.09
CA GLU A 53 -6.37 4.78 12.90
C GLU A 53 -6.35 6.27 12.61
N THR A 54 -5.16 6.86 12.57
CA THR A 54 -4.97 8.30 12.30
C THR A 54 -5.43 8.68 10.89
N GLU A 55 -5.27 7.79 9.90
CA GLU A 55 -5.67 8.03 8.51
C GLU A 55 -7.18 8.15 8.36
N TYR A 56 -7.94 7.29 9.07
CA TYR A 56 -9.39 7.23 8.94
C TYR A 56 -10.15 8.00 10.03
N ALA A 57 -9.47 8.48 11.08
CA ALA A 57 -10.09 9.15 12.23
C ALA A 57 -10.98 10.35 11.82
N ASN A 58 -10.50 11.16 10.88
CA ASN A 58 -11.18 12.41 10.47
C ASN A 58 -12.18 12.21 9.32
N GLY A 59 -12.38 10.97 8.84
CA GLY A 59 -13.33 10.68 7.77
C GLY A 59 -14.78 10.71 8.25
N SER A 60 -15.72 11.02 7.36
CA SER A 60 -17.17 10.97 7.65
C SER A 60 -17.68 9.59 8.12
N ARG A 61 -16.85 8.55 7.98
CA ARG A 61 -17.11 7.17 8.43
C ARG A 61 -16.02 6.65 9.38
N GLY A 62 -15.34 7.53 10.11
CA GLY A 62 -14.20 7.17 10.97
C GLY A 62 -14.55 6.08 11.99
N GLU A 63 -15.72 6.14 12.61
CA GLU A 63 -16.19 5.12 13.57
C GLU A 63 -16.35 3.73 12.94
N LEU A 64 -16.89 3.66 11.72
CA LEU A 64 -17.04 2.41 10.97
C LEU A 64 -15.67 1.83 10.59
N TRP A 65 -14.74 2.69 10.18
CA TRP A 65 -13.36 2.28 9.88
C TRP A 65 -12.65 1.74 11.12
N ALA A 66 -12.76 2.44 12.25
CA ALA A 66 -12.21 1.98 13.53
C ALA A 66 -12.79 0.62 13.95
N ALA A 67 -14.10 0.40 13.75
CA ALA A 67 -14.72 -0.90 14.03
C ALA A 67 -14.16 -2.02 13.14
N LYS A 68 -13.97 -1.76 11.83
CA LYS A 68 -13.35 -2.71 10.90
C LYS A 68 -11.89 -3.01 11.26
N LEU A 69 -11.14 -1.98 11.66
CA LEU A 69 -9.74 -2.14 12.06
C LEU A 69 -9.60 -3.04 13.29
N ARG A 70 -10.42 -2.81 14.33
CA ARG A 70 -10.47 -3.68 15.52
C ARG A 70 -10.80 -5.14 15.19
N MET A 71 -11.57 -5.40 14.13
CA MET A 71 -11.83 -6.77 13.68
C MET A 71 -10.60 -7.38 13.00
N LEU A 72 -9.89 -6.61 12.17
CA LEU A 72 -8.69 -7.07 11.47
C LEU A 72 -7.54 -7.36 12.44
N GLU A 73 -7.35 -6.53 13.46
CA GLU A 73 -6.29 -6.70 14.48
C GLU A 73 -6.41 -8.01 15.27
N ARG A 74 -7.61 -8.59 15.35
CA ARG A 74 -7.80 -9.92 15.97
C ARG A 74 -7.13 -11.04 15.17
N ARG A 75 -6.89 -10.83 13.87
CA ARG A 75 -6.40 -11.86 12.95
C ARG A 75 -5.04 -11.56 12.35
N TYR A 76 -4.70 -10.29 12.20
CA TYR A 76 -3.49 -9.81 11.54
C TYR A 76 -2.70 -8.92 12.49
N SER A 77 -1.42 -9.23 12.67
CA SER A 77 -0.51 -8.49 13.56
C SER A 77 0.07 -7.23 12.92
N ALA A 78 0.26 -7.26 11.59
CA ALA A 78 0.87 -6.18 10.83
C ALA A 78 0.37 -6.18 9.39
N MET A 79 0.65 -5.08 8.69
CA MET A 79 0.40 -4.89 7.28
C MET A 79 1.63 -4.29 6.60
N ARG A 80 1.70 -4.40 5.28
CA ARG A 80 2.65 -3.65 4.44
C ARG A 80 1.86 -2.83 3.44
N ARG A 81 2.24 -1.57 3.24
CA ARG A 81 1.66 -0.75 2.17
C ARG A 81 2.30 -1.16 0.84
N VAL A 82 1.50 -1.17 -0.22
CA VAL A 82 1.94 -1.44 -1.59
C VAL A 82 1.54 -0.27 -2.46
N ARG A 83 2.44 0.20 -3.33
CA ARG A 83 2.16 1.33 -4.22
C ARG A 83 0.94 1.06 -5.09
N GLY A 84 -0.01 2.00 -5.11
CA GLY A 84 -1.24 1.93 -5.90
C GLY A 84 -1.05 2.34 -7.36
N ASP A 85 -0.25 1.59 -8.13
CA ASP A 85 0.11 1.88 -9.53
C ASP A 85 -0.55 0.92 -10.55
N GLY A 86 -1.63 0.24 -10.16
CA GLY A 86 -2.29 -0.80 -10.97
C GLY A 86 -1.61 -2.17 -10.90
N ASN A 87 -0.33 -2.25 -10.51
CA ASN A 87 0.37 -3.51 -10.28
C ASN A 87 0.26 -3.99 -8.82
N CYS A 88 -0.43 -3.22 -7.97
CA CYS A 88 -0.51 -3.44 -6.52
C CYS A 88 -1.00 -4.86 -6.15
N PHE A 89 -1.97 -5.41 -6.88
CA PHE A 89 -2.47 -6.77 -6.64
C PHE A 89 -1.38 -7.83 -6.86
N TYR A 90 -0.75 -7.83 -8.05
CA TYR A 90 0.31 -8.79 -8.39
C TYR A 90 1.48 -8.70 -7.43
N ARG A 91 1.86 -7.47 -7.07
CA ARG A 91 2.95 -7.22 -6.12
C ARG A 91 2.61 -7.73 -4.73
N SER A 92 1.39 -7.48 -4.24
CA SER A 92 0.94 -7.99 -2.93
C SER A 92 0.89 -9.51 -2.91
N LEU A 93 0.36 -10.13 -3.97
CA LEU A 93 0.29 -11.58 -4.11
C LEU A 93 1.70 -12.21 -4.09
N TRP A 94 2.60 -11.69 -4.91
CA TRP A 94 3.97 -12.18 -5.00
C TRP A 94 4.71 -12.04 -3.68
N MET A 95 4.64 -10.88 -3.04
CA MET A 95 5.31 -10.65 -1.75
C MET A 95 4.80 -11.58 -0.65
N GLY A 96 3.47 -11.68 -0.47
CA GLY A 96 2.91 -12.54 0.57
C GLY A 96 3.23 -14.02 0.34
N TYR A 97 3.28 -14.44 -0.93
CA TYR A 97 3.66 -15.79 -1.31
C TYR A 97 5.15 -16.07 -1.06
N MET A 98 6.04 -15.15 -1.42
CA MET A 98 7.48 -15.25 -1.16
C MET A 98 7.81 -15.21 0.34
N GLU A 99 7.17 -14.33 1.12
CA GLU A 99 7.34 -14.29 2.58
C GLU A 99 6.96 -15.62 3.23
N ARG A 100 5.86 -16.25 2.78
CA ARG A 100 5.44 -17.58 3.23
C ARG A 100 6.49 -18.64 2.88
N LEU A 101 7.00 -18.61 1.64
CA LEU A 101 7.98 -19.56 1.14
C LEU A 101 9.32 -19.45 1.88
N CYS A 102 9.82 -18.23 2.10
CA CYS A 102 11.04 -17.98 2.86
C CYS A 102 10.94 -18.43 4.33
N GLY A 103 9.72 -18.55 4.87
CA GLY A 103 9.47 -19.08 6.21
C GLY A 103 9.50 -20.61 6.31
N LEU A 104 9.55 -21.34 5.19
CA LEU A 104 9.65 -22.80 5.16
C LEU A 104 11.09 -23.27 5.33
N SER A 105 11.30 -24.53 5.74
CA SER A 105 12.63 -25.14 5.73
C SER A 105 13.19 -25.29 4.31
N GLY A 106 14.51 -25.41 4.17
CA GLY A 106 15.14 -25.53 2.85
C GLY A 106 14.62 -26.72 2.03
N ASP A 107 14.25 -27.83 2.68
CA ASP A 107 13.71 -29.00 1.97
C ASP A 107 12.25 -28.83 1.57
N GLU A 108 11.43 -28.18 2.41
CA GLU A 108 10.07 -27.80 2.05
C GLU A 108 10.06 -26.78 0.90
N GLN A 109 10.98 -25.81 0.91
CA GLN A 109 11.15 -24.87 -0.21
C GLN A 109 11.47 -25.63 -1.51
N LYS A 110 12.46 -26.53 -1.50
CA LYS A 110 12.81 -27.35 -2.69
C LYS A 110 11.63 -28.17 -3.19
N ARG A 111 10.91 -28.82 -2.27
CA ARG A 111 9.72 -29.61 -2.60
C ARG A 111 8.65 -28.74 -3.26
N PHE A 112 8.36 -27.60 -2.65
CA PHE A 112 7.40 -26.65 -3.16
C PHE A 112 7.76 -26.15 -4.56
N TRP A 113 9.03 -25.79 -4.78
CA TRP A 113 9.55 -25.39 -6.08
C TRP A 113 9.38 -26.49 -7.13
N ALA A 114 9.70 -27.73 -6.78
CA ALA A 114 9.56 -28.88 -7.68
C ALA A 114 8.10 -29.21 -8.03
N GLU A 115 7.16 -29.03 -7.09
CA GLU A 115 5.74 -29.32 -7.31
C GLU A 115 4.99 -28.20 -8.05
N THR A 116 5.39 -26.94 -7.82
CA THR A 116 4.59 -25.78 -8.24
C THR A 116 5.11 -25.09 -9.49
N VAL A 117 6.42 -25.13 -9.75
CA VAL A 117 6.98 -24.54 -10.96
C VAL A 117 6.94 -25.58 -12.08
N PRO A 118 6.18 -25.32 -13.16
CA PRO A 118 6.16 -26.21 -14.31
C PRO A 118 7.58 -26.40 -14.82
N HIS A 119 7.97 -27.65 -15.08
CA HIS A 119 9.21 -27.91 -15.80
C HIS A 119 9.06 -27.35 -17.21
N CYS A 120 9.71 -26.22 -17.50
CA CYS A 120 9.87 -25.76 -18.87
C CYS A 120 10.78 -26.74 -19.60
N THR A 121 10.20 -27.69 -20.31
CA THR A 121 10.90 -28.37 -21.39
C THR A 121 11.07 -27.37 -22.52
N ALA A 122 12.30 -26.91 -22.73
CA ALA A 122 12.69 -26.09 -23.86
C ALA A 122 12.50 -26.84 -25.19
#